data_AF-A0A0F9R7H8-F1
#
_entry.id   AF-A0A0F9R7H8-F1
#
_cell.length_a   1.000
_cell.length_b   1.000
_cell.length_c   1.000
_cell.angle_alpha   90.00
_cell.angle_beta   90.00
_cell.angle_gamma   90.00
#
_symmetry.space_group_name_H-M   'P 1'
#
loop_
_entity.id
_entity.type
_entity.pdbx_description
1 polymer ?
#
loop_
_entity_poly.entity_id
_entity_poly.type
_entity_poly.pdbx_seq_one_letter_code
_entity_poly.pdbx_strand_id
1 'polypeptide(L)'
;MDREDQRFRVLGRAAGSNDAGRFERHARVAEDDGWAREDELPVLRTQTSIEVPRKVITYNRSPDLPFDRSINPYRGCEHGCV
;
A
#
# COMPACT_ATOMS: atom_id res chain seq x y z
N MET A 1 26.51 -4.43 7.53
CA MET A 1 26.39 -3.60 8.74
C MET A 1 26.61 -2.17 8.32
N ASP A 2 25.61 -1.61 7.64
CA ASP A 2 25.19 -0.24 7.89
C ASP A 2 23.85 -0.41 8.61
N ARG A 3 23.65 0.28 9.73
CA ARG A 3 22.34 0.29 10.39
C ARG A 3 21.40 1.25 9.65
N GLU A 4 21.08 0.82 8.43
CA GLU A 4 19.86 1.08 7.66
C GLU A 4 18.60 0.53 8.39
N ASP A 5 18.83 -0.17 9.51
CA ASP A 5 17.99 -0.92 10.47
C ASP A 5 16.63 -0.30 10.88
N GLN A 6 16.31 0.92 10.45
CA GLN A 6 15.05 1.61 10.80
C GLN A 6 14.50 2.54 9.71
N ARG A 7 14.93 2.42 8.43
CA ARG A 7 14.43 3.35 7.37
C ARG A 7 12.90 3.32 7.20
N PHE A 8 12.28 2.20 7.55
CA PHE A 8 10.83 2.12 7.78
C PHE A 8 10.62 1.48 9.15
N ARG A 9 10.62 2.28 10.22
CA ARG A 9 10.12 1.81 11.53
C ARG A 9 8.60 1.66 11.44
N VAL A 10 8.15 0.62 10.75
CA VAL A 10 6.73 0.37 10.49
C VAL A 10 6.09 -0.06 11.81
N LEU A 11 5.39 0.86 12.48
CA LEU A 11 4.58 0.58 13.67
C LEU A 11 3.22 -0.05 13.32
N GLY A 12 3.14 -0.81 12.21
CA GLY A 12 1.91 -1.32 11.61
C GLY A 12 2.14 -2.60 10.78
N ARG A 13 1.08 -3.10 10.12
CA ARG A 13 1.14 -4.34 9.32
C ARG A 13 1.49 -4.13 7.85
N ALA A 14 1.92 -2.92 7.48
CA ALA A 14 2.44 -2.65 6.15
C ALA A 14 3.74 -3.42 5.89
N ALA A 15 4.16 -3.52 4.64
CA ALA A 15 5.41 -4.22 4.38
C ALA A 15 6.59 -3.50 5.06
N GLY A 16 7.44 -4.28 5.72
CA GLY A 16 8.60 -3.77 6.45
C GLY A 16 9.78 -3.35 5.57
N SER A 17 9.75 -3.71 4.28
CA SER A 17 10.77 -3.30 3.29
C SER A 17 10.18 -3.24 1.88
N ASN A 18 10.84 -2.48 1.01
CA ASN A 18 10.57 -2.47 -0.44
C ASN A 18 11.69 -3.17 -1.24
N ASP A 19 12.53 -3.95 -0.56
CA ASP A 19 13.71 -4.59 -1.13
C ASP A 19 13.32 -5.53 -2.28
N ALA A 20 14.19 -5.63 -3.28
CA ALA A 20 14.01 -6.57 -4.36
C ALA A 20 14.15 -8.02 -3.85
N GLY A 21 13.29 -8.91 -4.33
CA GLY A 21 13.37 -10.34 -4.01
C GLY A 21 14.64 -10.98 -4.58
N ARG A 22 15.05 -12.12 -4.02
CA ARG A 22 16.29 -12.83 -4.39
C ARG A 22 16.43 -13.11 -5.89
N PHE A 23 15.32 -13.35 -6.59
CA PHE A 23 15.32 -13.75 -7.99
C PHE A 23 14.85 -12.62 -8.92
N GLU A 24 14.71 -11.40 -8.41
CA GLU A 24 14.34 -10.25 -9.21
C GLU A 24 15.49 -9.85 -10.13
N ARG A 25 15.17 -9.57 -11.40
CA ARG A 25 16.16 -9.10 -12.38
C ARG A 25 16.64 -7.68 -12.07
N HIS A 26 15.78 -6.87 -11.46
CA HIS A 26 15.99 -5.44 -11.25
C HIS A 26 15.95 -5.11 -9.76
N ALA A 27 16.84 -4.22 -9.33
CA ALA A 27 16.84 -3.64 -7.99
C ALA A 27 16.22 -2.24 -8.02
N ARG A 28 15.69 -1.80 -6.88
CA ARG A 28 15.19 -0.44 -6.67
C ARG A 28 16.25 0.36 -5.92
N VAL A 29 16.54 1.57 -6.38
CA VAL A 29 17.42 2.52 -5.70
C VAL A 29 16.59 3.76 -5.43
N ALA A 30 16.59 4.21 -4.18
CA ALA A 30 15.95 5.47 -3.81
C ALA A 30 16.87 6.61 -4.26
N GLU A 31 16.37 7.44 -5.17
CA GLU A 31 17.07 8.63 -5.63
C GLU A 31 16.21 9.87 -5.32
N ASP A 32 16.87 10.99 -5.08
CA ASP A 32 16.24 12.27 -4.87
C ASP A 32 15.81 12.83 -6.23
N ASP A 33 14.52 13.13 -6.39
CA ASP A 33 13.94 13.68 -7.62
C ASP A 33 14.07 15.22 -7.70
N GLY A 34 14.71 15.84 -6.72
CA GLY A 34 14.93 17.28 -6.60
C GLY A 34 13.70 18.05 -6.10
N TRP A 35 12.62 17.36 -5.73
CA TRP A 35 11.41 17.99 -5.23
C TRP A 35 11.50 18.20 -3.71
N ALA A 36 10.90 19.27 -3.23
CA ALA A 36 10.81 19.50 -1.80
C ALA A 36 9.97 18.38 -1.17
N ARG A 37 10.55 17.73 -0.15
CA ARG A 37 9.85 16.70 0.61
C ARG A 37 8.61 17.33 1.26
N GLU A 38 7.46 16.71 1.05
CA GLU A 38 6.23 17.11 1.74
C GLU A 38 6.41 17.04 3.26
N ASP A 39 5.67 17.87 3.98
CA ASP A 39 5.65 17.88 5.44
C ASP A 39 5.38 16.48 6.00
N GLU A 40 5.91 16.18 7.20
CA GLU A 40 5.66 14.89 7.86
C GLU A 40 4.15 14.64 7.97
N LEU A 41 3.66 13.63 7.23
CA LEU A 41 2.29 13.20 7.32
C LEU A 41 2.00 12.70 8.75
N PRO A 42 0.83 13.02 9.32
CA PRO A 42 0.46 12.52 10.63
C PRO A 42 0.33 10.99 10.60
N VAL A 43 0.57 10.36 11.74
CA VAL A 43 0.39 8.90 11.89
C VAL A 43 -1.05 8.52 11.54
N LEU A 44 -1.24 7.87 10.39
CA LEU A 44 -2.53 7.32 9.98
C LEU A 44 -2.88 6.15 10.90
N ARG A 45 -3.99 6.27 11.62
CA ARG A 45 -4.50 5.22 12.51
C ARG A 45 -5.52 4.38 11.78
N THR A 46 -5.41 3.06 11.88
CA THR A 46 -6.41 2.13 11.37
C THR A 46 -7.76 2.44 11.99
N GLN A 47 -8.77 2.67 11.15
CA GLN A 47 -10.15 2.80 11.58
C GLN A 47 -10.91 1.54 11.21
N THR A 48 -11.71 1.03 12.14
CA THR A 48 -12.58 -0.10 11.91
C THR A 48 -14.03 0.37 11.91
N SER A 49 -14.83 -0.22 11.03
CA SER A 49 -16.25 0.04 10.93
C SER A 49 -16.99 -1.27 10.69
N ILE A 50 -18.18 -1.41 11.27
CA ILE A 50 -19.07 -2.52 10.93
C ILE A 50 -19.69 -2.23 9.57
N GLU A 51 -19.45 -3.13 8.62
CA GLU A 51 -20.04 -3.02 7.29
C GLU A 51 -21.26 -3.94 7.15
N VAL A 52 -22.35 -3.41 6.57
CA VAL A 52 -23.54 -4.18 6.19
C VAL A 52 -23.76 -4.03 4.68
N PRO A 53 -23.05 -4.81 3.84
CA PRO A 53 -23.15 -4.69 2.39
C PRO A 53 -24.52 -5.18 1.90
N ARG A 54 -25.14 -4.42 0.99
CA ARG A 54 -26.41 -4.80 0.35
C ARG A 54 -26.23 -5.66 -0.91
N LYS A 55 -25.02 -5.67 -1.48
CA LYS A 55 -24.70 -6.38 -2.74
C LYS A 55 -23.28 -6.93 -2.65
N VAL A 56 -23.09 -8.14 -3.18
CA VAL A 56 -21.78 -8.80 -3.29
C VAL A 56 -20.98 -8.32 -4.51
N ILE A 57 -21.67 -7.89 -5.57
CA ILE A 57 -21.05 -7.39 -6.80
C ILE A 57 -20.90 -5.87 -6.73
N THR A 58 -19.68 -5.40 -6.96
CA THR A 58 -19.34 -3.98 -7.18
C THR A 58 -19.18 -3.71 -8.67
N TYR A 59 -19.59 -2.52 -9.12
CA TYR A 59 -19.48 -2.11 -10.51
C TYR A 59 -18.41 -1.03 -10.66
N ASN A 60 -17.49 -1.21 -11.62
CA ASN A 60 -16.43 -0.26 -11.94
C ASN A 60 -16.73 0.43 -13.28
N ARG A 61 -16.38 1.72 -13.40
CA ARG A 61 -16.54 2.53 -14.62
C ARG A 61 -15.21 3.05 -15.17
N SER A 62 -14.10 2.57 -14.64
CA SER A 62 -12.76 2.95 -15.10
C SER A 62 -12.58 2.50 -16.55
N PRO A 63 -12.10 3.39 -17.44
CA PRO A 63 -11.76 3.02 -18.81
C PRO A 63 -10.53 2.10 -18.88
N ASP A 64 -9.74 2.05 -17.81
CA ASP A 64 -8.47 1.32 -17.75
C ASP A 64 -8.64 -0.15 -17.35
N LEU A 65 -9.84 -0.55 -16.91
CA LEU A 65 -10.13 -1.92 -16.51
C LEU A 65 -10.91 -2.65 -17.61
N PRO A 66 -10.48 -3.85 -18.02
CA PRO A 66 -11.17 -4.63 -19.04
C PRO A 66 -12.46 -5.30 -18.53
N PHE A 67 -12.87 -5.01 -17.29
CA PHE A 67 -14.05 -5.58 -16.64
C PHE A 67 -14.83 -4.51 -15.88
N ASP A 68 -16.14 -4.70 -15.80
CA ASP A 68 -17.08 -3.79 -15.15
C ASP A 68 -17.56 -4.27 -13.78
N ARG A 69 -17.22 -5.51 -13.38
CA ARG A 69 -17.74 -6.19 -12.18
C ARG A 69 -16.63 -6.81 -11.35
N SER A 70 -16.69 -6.61 -10.03
CA SER A 70 -15.78 -7.25 -9.08
C SER A 70 -16.52 -7.73 -7.83
N ILE A 71 -15.90 -8.67 -7.12
CA ILE A 71 -16.32 -9.10 -5.78
C ILE A 71 -15.18 -8.73 -4.84
N ASN A 72 -15.50 -8.04 -3.75
CA ASN A 72 -14.55 -7.79 -2.68
C ASN A 72 -15.03 -8.47 -1.38
N PRO A 73 -14.52 -9.67 -1.05
CA PRO A 73 -14.89 -10.38 0.18
C PRO A 73 -14.53 -9.61 1.45
N TYR A 74 -13.53 -8.72 1.38
CA TYR A 74 -13.02 -7.96 2.52
C TYR A 74 -12.86 -6.49 2.15
N ARG A 75 -13.73 -5.63 2.70
CA ARG A 75 -13.58 -4.19 2.50
C ARG A 75 -12.67 -3.61 3.57
N GLY A 76 -11.51 -3.09 3.13
CA GLY A 76 -10.48 -2.52 3.99
C GLY A 76 -9.20 -3.35 3.98
N CYS A 77 -8.07 -2.67 4.19
CA CYS A 77 -6.76 -3.30 4.27
C CYS A 77 -5.92 -2.54 5.32
N GLU A 78 -5.31 -3.25 6.26
CA GLU A 78 -4.33 -2.70 7.21
C GLU A 78 -2.87 -2.96 6.76
N HIS A 79 -2.70 -3.68 5.65
CA HIS A 79 -1.41 -4.20 5.20
C HIS A 79 -0.63 -3.24 4.30
N GLY A 80 -1.04 -1.96 4.20
CA GLY A 80 -0.34 -0.88 3.50
C GLY A 80 0.48 -1.33 2.29
N CYS A 81 -0.14 -1.34 1.09
CA CYS A 81 0.53 -1.72 -0.15
C CYS A 81 1.83 -0.93 -0.36
N VAL A 82 2.87 -1.60 -0.87
CA VAL A 82 4.20 -1.04 -1.21
C VAL A 82 4.25 -0.68 -2.68
#